data_AF-A9PA26-F1
#
_entry.id   AF-A9PA26-F1
#
_cell.length_a   1.000
_cell.length_b   1.000
_cell.length_c   1.000
_cell.angle_alpha   90.00
_cell.angle_beta   90.00
_cell.angle_gamma   90.00
#
_symmetry.space_group_name_H-M   'P 1'
#
loop_
_entity.id
_entity.type
_entity.pdbx_description
1 polymer ?
#
loop_
_entity_poly.entity_id
_entity_poly.type
_entity_poly.pdbx_seq_one_letter_code
_entity_poly.pdbx_strand_id
1 'polypeptide(L)'
;MATINKPLKPKPLSKLRSPILTLILCISAIALLYLFFSLNSTDGFSFSSPKSTRNSVDKPKRQHTIHEKYLYWGNRIDCPGKHCDSCEGLGHQESSLRCALEEAMFLNRTFVMPSRMCINPIHNKKGILHHSDNSNSEERWAESSCSMDSLYDMDLISETVPVILDNSKDWYQVLSTSMKLGARGVAHVEGISRVDLKENSHYSNLLLINRTASPLS
;
A
#
# COMPACT_ATOMS: atom_id res chain seq x y z
N MET A 1 34.37 -86.83 -45.36
CA MET A 1 33.02 -86.38 -45.75
C MET A 1 32.32 -85.91 -44.48
N ALA A 2 32.02 -84.60 -44.44
CA ALA A 2 31.20 -83.83 -43.50
C ALA A 2 31.23 -84.13 -41.98
N THR A 3 31.85 -83.23 -41.20
CA THR A 3 31.55 -83.00 -39.78
C THR A 3 30.91 -81.61 -39.61
N ILE A 4 29.69 -81.60 -39.05
CA ILE A 4 28.88 -80.42 -38.73
C ILE A 4 29.30 -79.94 -37.33
N ASN A 5 29.84 -78.72 -37.22
CA ASN A 5 30.13 -78.09 -35.93
C ASN A 5 29.07 -77.02 -35.61
N LYS A 6 28.47 -77.14 -34.42
CA LYS A 6 27.41 -76.26 -33.88
C LYS A 6 27.90 -74.81 -33.68
N PRO A 7 27.03 -73.79 -33.84
CA PRO A 7 27.40 -72.40 -33.63
C PRO A 7 27.56 -72.07 -32.13
N LEU A 8 28.63 -71.35 -31.81
CA LEU A 8 28.90 -70.77 -30.49
C LEU A 8 28.02 -69.53 -30.29
N LYS A 9 27.15 -69.52 -29.27
CA LYS A 9 26.35 -68.34 -28.89
C LYS A 9 27.26 -67.23 -28.35
N PRO A 10 27.15 -65.97 -28.83
CA PRO A 10 27.79 -64.84 -28.17
C PRO A 10 27.02 -64.44 -26.89
N LYS A 11 27.75 -64.22 -25.79
CA LYS A 11 27.25 -63.60 -24.55
C LYS A 11 26.78 -62.16 -24.84
N PRO A 12 25.68 -61.69 -24.24
CA PRO A 12 25.30 -60.29 -24.32
C PRO A 12 26.28 -59.42 -23.51
N LEU A 13 26.94 -58.48 -24.19
CA LEU A 13 27.73 -57.42 -23.54
C LEU A 13 26.73 -56.44 -22.92
N SER A 14 26.41 -56.62 -21.64
CA SER A 14 25.58 -55.70 -20.87
C SER A 14 26.24 -54.31 -20.87
N LYS A 15 25.58 -53.36 -21.55
CA LYS A 15 25.93 -51.94 -21.55
C LYS A 15 25.86 -51.44 -20.11
N LEU A 16 27.01 -51.41 -19.44
CA LEU A 16 27.17 -50.89 -18.08
C LEU A 16 26.96 -49.37 -18.14
N ARG A 17 25.69 -48.93 -18.21
CA ARG A 17 25.32 -47.55 -17.91
C ARG A 17 25.65 -47.36 -16.44
N SER A 18 26.84 -46.83 -16.19
CA SER A 18 27.36 -46.68 -14.84
C SER A 18 26.39 -45.84 -14.02
N PRO A 19 25.77 -46.40 -12.96
CA PRO A 19 24.86 -45.65 -12.09
C PRO A 19 25.56 -44.45 -11.43
N ILE A 20 26.89 -44.47 -11.39
CA ILE A 20 27.73 -43.38 -10.89
C ILE A 20 27.67 -42.17 -11.83
N LEU A 21 27.64 -42.37 -13.15
CA LEU A 21 27.58 -41.26 -14.11
C LEU A 21 26.20 -40.59 -14.09
N THR A 22 25.13 -41.39 -13.94
CA THR A 22 23.79 -40.85 -13.71
C THR A 22 23.70 -40.10 -12.38
N LEU A 23 24.35 -40.61 -11.32
CA LEU A 23 24.38 -39.97 -10.01
C LEU A 23 25.08 -38.60 -10.06
N ILE A 24 26.23 -38.51 -10.71
CA ILE A 24 26.97 -37.25 -10.87
C ILE A 24 26.13 -36.23 -11.65
N LEU A 25 25.46 -36.67 -12.72
CA LEU A 25 24.60 -35.79 -13.51
C LEU A 25 23.42 -35.26 -12.68
N CYS A 26 22.76 -36.13 -11.89
CA CYS A 26 21.69 -35.74 -10.98
C CYS A 26 22.17 -34.74 -9.91
N ILE A 27 23.32 -34.97 -9.28
CA ILE A 27 23.89 -34.05 -8.27
C ILE A 27 24.17 -32.68 -8.89
N SER A 28 24.76 -32.65 -10.10
CA SER A 28 25.04 -31.39 -10.80
C SER A 28 23.76 -30.62 -11.16
N ALA A 29 22.72 -31.33 -11.62
CA ALA A 29 21.43 -30.71 -11.94
C ALA A 29 20.73 -30.14 -10.70
N ILE A 30 20.76 -30.87 -9.57
CA ILE A 30 20.20 -30.40 -8.30
C ILE A 30 20.95 -29.16 -7.80
N ALA A 31 22.28 -29.15 -7.88
CA ALA A 31 23.10 -28.00 -7.47
C ALA A 31 22.80 -26.75 -8.33
N LEU A 32 22.65 -26.91 -9.65
CA LEU A 32 22.30 -25.82 -10.55
C LEU A 32 20.88 -25.30 -10.30
N LEU A 33 19.91 -26.18 -10.05
CA LEU A 33 18.56 -25.80 -9.65
C LEU A 33 18.57 -25.03 -8.33
N TYR A 34 19.33 -25.50 -7.34
CA TYR A 34 19.47 -24.80 -6.05
C TYR A 34 20.05 -23.39 -6.22
N LEU A 35 21.10 -23.24 -7.04
CA LEU A 35 21.67 -21.93 -7.35
C LEU A 35 20.67 -21.04 -8.07
N PHE A 36 19.94 -21.57 -9.05
CA PHE A 36 18.92 -20.82 -9.78
C PHE A 36 17.76 -20.39 -8.88
N PHE A 37 17.30 -21.25 -7.97
CA PHE A 37 16.29 -20.88 -6.98
C PHE A 37 16.85 -19.89 -5.96
N SER A 38 18.10 -20.02 -5.51
CA SER A 38 18.69 -19.05 -4.58
C SER A 38 18.88 -17.65 -5.18
N LEU A 39 19.10 -17.56 -6.50
CA LEU A 39 19.22 -16.29 -7.22
C LEU A 39 17.86 -15.63 -7.50
N ASN A 40 16.78 -16.43 -7.60
CA ASN A 40 15.44 -15.96 -7.92
C ASN A 40 14.47 -15.94 -6.71
N SER A 41 14.87 -16.51 -5.56
CA SER A 41 14.05 -16.58 -4.35
C SER A 41 14.37 -15.42 -3.43
N THR A 42 13.61 -14.34 -3.60
CA THR A 42 13.53 -13.21 -2.67
C THR A 42 12.54 -13.45 -1.52
N ASP A 43 12.30 -14.71 -1.13
CA ASP A 43 11.44 -15.02 0.01
C ASP A 43 12.28 -15.28 1.27
N GLY A 44 12.51 -14.19 2.02
CA GLY A 44 13.07 -14.23 3.36
C GLY A 44 12.03 -14.72 4.37
N PHE A 45 11.98 -16.03 4.61
CA PHE A 45 11.33 -16.57 5.81
C PHE A 45 12.36 -16.80 6.91
N SER A 46 12.20 -16.11 8.04
CA SER A 46 12.85 -16.46 9.31
C SER A 46 11.96 -15.99 10.46
N PHE A 47 11.27 -16.94 11.08
CA PHE A 47 10.68 -16.77 12.42
C PHE A 47 11.60 -17.38 13.46
N SER A 48 12.04 -16.58 14.43
CA SER A 48 12.01 -16.83 15.89
C SER A 48 12.76 -15.70 16.62
N SER A 49 12.03 -14.91 17.42
CA SER A 49 12.59 -13.83 18.27
C SER A 49 13.47 -14.36 19.40
N PRO A 50 14.40 -13.51 19.89
CA PRO A 50 14.23 -13.00 21.24
C PRO A 50 14.37 -11.47 21.32
N LYS A 51 13.62 -10.89 22.26
CA LYS A 51 13.62 -9.47 22.63
C LYS A 51 15.05 -8.93 22.84
N SER A 52 15.44 -7.89 22.11
CA SER A 52 16.36 -6.86 22.62
C SER A 52 16.32 -5.61 21.73
N THR A 53 16.10 -4.46 22.39
CA THR A 53 16.48 -3.10 21.98
C THR A 53 16.08 -2.63 20.58
N ARG A 54 15.11 -1.70 20.55
CA ARG A 54 14.82 -0.79 19.44
C ARG A 54 16.11 -0.08 19.01
N ASN A 55 16.81 -0.63 18.04
CA ASN A 55 17.66 0.15 17.17
C ASN A 55 16.77 0.53 16.00
N SER A 56 16.33 1.79 15.98
CA SER A 56 15.81 2.43 14.77
C SER A 56 16.89 2.33 13.71
N VAL A 57 16.85 1.26 12.91
CA VAL A 57 17.43 1.30 11.59
C VAL A 57 16.56 2.30 10.85
N ASP A 58 17.08 3.50 10.65
CA ASP A 58 16.48 4.49 9.76
C ASP A 58 16.26 3.80 8.42
N LYS A 59 15.05 3.30 8.19
CA LYS A 59 14.61 2.92 6.85
C LYS A 59 14.81 4.17 6.00
N PRO A 60 15.43 4.08 4.81
CA PRO A 60 15.55 5.25 3.96
C PRO A 60 14.14 5.77 3.70
N LYS A 61 13.84 6.97 4.23
CA LYS A 61 12.59 7.67 3.93
C LYS A 61 12.47 7.68 2.41
N ARG A 62 11.39 7.11 1.89
CA ARG A 62 11.09 7.09 0.46
C ARG A 62 11.30 8.51 -0.05
N GLN A 63 12.35 8.73 -0.84
CA GLN A 63 12.65 10.04 -1.37
C GLN A 63 11.56 10.36 -2.38
N HIS A 64 10.59 11.18 -1.97
CA HIS A 64 9.52 11.66 -2.82
C HIS A 64 10.12 12.28 -4.07
N THR A 65 9.95 11.62 -5.22
CA THR A 65 10.55 12.08 -6.46
C THR A 65 9.76 13.28 -6.99
N ILE A 66 10.44 14.17 -7.73
CA ILE A 66 9.86 15.40 -8.33
C ILE A 66 8.68 15.10 -9.28
N HIS A 67 8.47 13.84 -9.68
CA HIS A 67 7.36 13.39 -10.53
C HIS A 67 6.12 12.92 -9.77
N GLU A 68 6.14 12.92 -8.43
CA GLU A 68 5.02 12.46 -7.64
C GLU A 68 3.85 13.45 -7.71
N LYS A 69 2.70 12.89 -8.09
CA LYS A 69 1.42 13.57 -8.18
C LYS A 69 0.59 13.18 -6.96
N TYR A 70 -0.17 14.11 -6.42
CA TYR A 70 -0.87 13.96 -5.15
C TYR A 70 -2.38 13.95 -5.33
N LEU A 71 -3.05 13.14 -4.52
CA LEU A 71 -4.49 13.15 -4.34
C LEU A 71 -4.79 13.51 -2.89
N TYR A 72 -5.55 14.58 -2.67
CA TYR A 72 -6.01 14.99 -1.36
C TYR A 72 -7.53 14.92 -1.32
N TRP A 73 -8.06 14.21 -0.33
CA TRP A 73 -9.51 14.01 -0.11
C TRP A 73 -10.08 14.93 0.98
N GLY A 74 -9.35 16.00 1.31
CA GLY A 74 -9.69 16.84 2.46
C GLY A 74 -9.11 16.30 3.77
N ASN A 75 -9.09 17.16 4.77
CA ASN A 75 -8.52 16.93 6.11
C ASN A 75 -9.36 15.98 6.97
N ARG A 76 -10.41 15.41 6.38
CA ARG A 76 -11.65 15.11 7.09
C ARG A 76 -12.49 14.10 6.31
N ILE A 77 -11.86 13.03 5.81
CA ILE A 77 -12.58 11.89 5.22
C ILE A 77 -13.82 11.61 6.08
N ASP A 78 -14.99 11.94 5.55
CA ASP A 78 -16.33 11.86 6.15
C ASP A 78 -16.63 12.60 7.45
N CYS A 79 -15.73 13.40 8.01
CA CYS A 79 -16.05 14.15 9.22
C CYS A 79 -15.52 15.58 9.22
N PRO A 80 -16.37 16.59 8.94
CA PRO A 80 -16.00 18.01 8.95
C PRO A 80 -15.53 18.53 10.33
N GLY A 81 -15.52 17.68 11.37
CA GLY A 81 -14.73 17.75 12.62
C GLY A 81 -14.64 19.13 13.29
N LYS A 82 -15.74 19.86 13.24
CA LYS A 82 -16.10 20.92 14.19
C LYS A 82 -17.52 20.70 14.71
N HIS A 83 -18.34 20.02 13.91
CA HIS A 83 -19.68 19.54 14.27
C HIS A 83 -19.72 18.02 14.08
N CYS A 84 -19.46 17.26 15.15
CA CYS A 84 -19.56 15.79 15.12
C CYS A 84 -21.00 15.31 14.82
N ASP A 85 -21.98 16.20 14.95
CA ASP A 85 -23.40 15.94 14.69
C ASP A 85 -23.69 15.61 13.22
N SER A 86 -22.85 16.06 12.28
CA SER A 86 -22.95 15.74 10.86
C SER A 86 -22.02 14.61 10.42
N CYS A 87 -21.15 14.10 11.31
CA CYS A 87 -20.20 13.06 10.98
C CYS A 87 -20.81 11.67 11.14
N GLU A 88 -20.53 10.77 10.21
CA GLU A 88 -20.93 9.37 10.33
C GLU A 88 -19.98 8.57 11.24
N GLY A 89 -20.39 7.33 11.56
CA GLY A 89 -19.63 6.43 12.45
C GLY A 89 -18.20 6.13 12.00
N LEU A 90 -17.42 5.54 12.90
CA LEU A 90 -16.05 5.09 12.61
C LEU A 90 -16.01 4.17 11.37
N GLY A 91 -16.97 3.24 11.25
CA GLY A 91 -17.05 2.35 10.08
C GLY A 91 -17.23 3.10 8.76
N HIS A 92 -17.91 4.25 8.79
CA HIS A 92 -18.08 5.08 7.60
C HIS A 92 -16.77 5.79 7.24
N GLN A 93 -16.11 6.43 8.22
CA GLN A 93 -14.79 7.04 8.04
C GLN A 93 -13.75 6.03 7.51
N GLU A 94 -13.74 4.80 8.04
CA GLU A 94 -12.88 3.72 7.57
C GLU A 94 -13.23 3.29 6.13
N SER A 95 -14.52 3.21 5.80
CA SER A 95 -14.96 2.87 4.45
C SER A 95 -14.53 3.92 3.42
N SER A 96 -14.65 5.21 3.75
CA SER A 96 -14.19 6.26 2.84
C SER A 96 -12.69 6.40 2.78
N LEU A 97 -11.97 6.09 3.86
CA LEU A 97 -10.51 5.99 3.81
C LEU A 97 -10.09 4.92 2.80
N ARG A 98 -10.78 3.76 2.78
CA ARG A 98 -10.54 2.71 1.79
C ARG A 98 -10.84 3.18 0.37
N CYS A 99 -11.94 3.90 0.15
CA CYS A 99 -12.24 4.49 -1.14
C CYS A 99 -11.17 5.49 -1.59
N ALA A 100 -10.65 6.31 -0.67
CA ALA A 100 -9.58 7.27 -0.95
C ALA A 100 -8.27 6.60 -1.37
N LEU A 101 -7.88 5.57 -0.63
CA LEU A 101 -6.69 4.77 -0.90
C LEU A 101 -6.79 4.06 -2.25
N GLU A 102 -7.94 3.46 -2.54
CA GLU A 102 -8.18 2.80 -3.83
C GLU A 102 -8.13 3.81 -4.98
N GLU A 103 -8.72 4.99 -4.83
CA GLU A 103 -8.68 5.99 -5.89
C GLU A 103 -7.26 6.53 -6.12
N ALA A 104 -6.49 6.74 -5.05
CA ALA A 104 -5.08 7.11 -5.16
C ALA A 104 -4.28 6.05 -5.91
N MET A 105 -4.51 4.77 -5.59
CA MET A 105 -3.92 3.63 -6.31
C MET A 105 -4.33 3.63 -7.79
N PHE A 106 -5.61 3.83 -8.08
CA PHE A 106 -6.15 3.85 -9.44
C PHE A 106 -5.56 4.99 -10.29
N LEU A 107 -5.38 6.17 -9.69
CA LEU A 107 -4.80 7.35 -10.30
C LEU A 107 -3.26 7.34 -10.33
N ASN A 108 -2.63 6.37 -9.67
CA ASN A 108 -1.19 6.30 -9.45
C ASN A 108 -0.62 7.59 -8.82
N ARG A 109 -1.23 8.01 -7.71
CA ARG A 109 -0.89 9.23 -6.98
C ARG A 109 -0.55 8.91 -5.53
N THR A 110 0.32 9.73 -4.94
CA THR A 110 0.56 9.73 -3.49
C THR A 110 -0.68 10.29 -2.80
N PHE A 111 -1.26 9.49 -1.91
CA PHE A 111 -2.41 9.89 -1.13
C PHE A 111 -2.00 10.79 0.03
N VAL A 112 -2.62 11.95 0.13
CA VAL A 112 -2.49 12.85 1.27
C VAL A 112 -3.56 12.46 2.28
N MET A 113 -3.17 11.61 3.22
CA MET A 113 -4.04 11.06 4.24
C MET A 113 -4.25 12.07 5.39
N PRO A 114 -5.46 12.17 5.96
CA PRO A 114 -5.68 12.95 7.17
C PRO A 114 -4.71 12.54 8.27
N SER A 115 -4.23 13.46 9.08
CA SER A 115 -3.35 13.14 10.21
C SER A 115 -4.09 12.57 11.41
N ARG A 116 -5.42 12.67 11.44
CA ARG A 116 -6.27 12.24 12.55
C ARG A 116 -7.57 11.60 12.07
N MET A 117 -8.08 10.67 12.87
CA MET A 117 -9.37 9.99 12.69
C MET A 117 -10.24 10.23 13.93
N CYS A 118 -11.54 10.50 13.75
CA CYS A 118 -12.45 10.65 14.88
C CYS A 118 -12.85 9.29 15.45
N ILE A 119 -12.65 9.09 16.74
CA ILE A 119 -13.04 7.88 17.48
C ILE A 119 -14.11 8.18 18.54
N ASN A 120 -14.79 9.33 18.43
CA ASN A 120 -15.72 9.78 19.44
C ASN A 120 -16.89 8.78 19.58
N PRO A 121 -17.16 8.22 20.78
CA PRO A 121 -18.27 7.29 20.97
C PRO A 121 -19.64 7.93 20.74
N ILE A 122 -19.75 9.26 20.62
CA ILE A 122 -20.98 9.95 20.23
C ILE A 122 -21.54 9.43 18.91
N HIS A 123 -20.67 8.98 17.98
CA HIS A 123 -21.13 8.41 16.72
C HIS A 123 -21.89 7.09 16.91
N ASN A 124 -21.67 6.36 18.01
CA ASN A 124 -22.43 5.14 18.34
C ASN A 124 -23.83 5.46 18.89
N LYS A 125 -24.08 6.72 19.30
CA LYS A 125 -25.34 7.18 19.89
C LYS A 125 -26.16 8.07 18.95
N LYS A 126 -25.70 8.29 17.72
CA LYS A 126 -26.36 9.15 16.72
C LYS A 126 -27.78 8.68 16.35
N GLY A 127 -28.16 7.44 16.71
CA GLY A 127 -29.54 6.95 16.63
C GLY A 127 -30.39 7.10 17.90
N ILE A 128 -29.87 7.63 19.02
CA ILE A 128 -30.55 7.54 20.32
C ILE A 128 -30.95 8.90 20.93
N LEU A 129 -30.16 9.99 20.87
CA LEU A 129 -30.61 11.27 21.45
C LEU A 129 -29.94 12.48 20.79
N HIS A 130 -30.76 13.44 20.35
CA HIS A 130 -30.34 14.81 20.01
C HIS A 130 -29.98 15.56 21.29
N HIS A 131 -28.70 15.59 21.66
CA HIS A 131 -28.21 16.48 22.71
C HIS A 131 -27.52 17.68 22.08
N SER A 132 -28.12 18.86 22.23
CA SER A 132 -27.49 20.14 21.94
C SER A 132 -26.61 20.54 23.13
N ASP A 133 -25.31 20.25 23.08
CA ASP A 133 -24.38 20.65 24.15
C ASP A 133 -23.49 21.81 23.73
N ASN A 134 -23.57 22.87 24.54
CA ASN A 134 -22.98 24.18 24.36
C ASN A 134 -21.55 24.20 24.96
N SER A 135 -20.65 23.34 24.46
CA SER A 135 -19.26 23.25 24.93
C SER A 135 -18.25 23.44 23.80
N ASN A 136 -17.08 24.02 24.11
CA ASN A 136 -16.05 24.38 23.14
C ASN A 136 -15.58 23.16 22.32
N SER A 137 -15.85 23.17 21.02
CA SER A 137 -15.76 21.99 20.14
C SER A 137 -14.33 21.49 19.88
N GLU A 138 -13.31 22.35 20.02
CA GLU A 138 -11.92 21.98 19.68
C GLU A 138 -11.25 21.09 20.73
N GLU A 139 -11.51 21.33 22.02
CA GLU A 139 -10.91 20.56 23.13
C GLU A 139 -11.45 19.13 23.16
N ARG A 140 -12.76 18.96 22.97
CA ARG A 140 -13.40 17.63 22.86
C ARG A 140 -12.92 16.86 21.63
N TRP A 141 -12.65 17.52 20.50
CA TRP A 141 -12.14 16.85 19.30
C TRP A 141 -10.72 16.30 19.51
N ALA A 142 -9.85 17.05 20.19
CA ALA A 142 -8.49 16.60 20.49
C ALA A 142 -8.51 15.32 21.37
N GLU A 143 -9.40 15.26 22.35
CA GLU A 143 -9.60 14.09 23.23
C GLU A 143 -10.31 12.91 22.56
N SER A 144 -11.05 13.15 21.48
CA SER A 144 -11.88 12.14 20.80
C SER A 144 -11.44 11.81 19.38
N SER A 145 -10.19 12.11 19.06
CA SER A 145 -9.53 11.71 17.81
C SER A 145 -8.20 11.04 18.10
N CYS A 146 -7.80 10.11 17.24
CA CYS A 146 -6.49 9.48 17.27
C CYS A 146 -5.67 9.95 16.08
N SER A 147 -4.34 9.99 16.23
CA SER A 147 -3.46 10.21 15.10
C SER A 147 -3.45 8.98 14.19
N MET A 148 -3.38 9.18 12.88
CA MET A 148 -3.43 8.08 11.91
C MET A 148 -2.25 7.13 12.04
N ASP A 149 -1.08 7.65 12.38
CA ASP A 149 0.14 6.87 12.69
C ASP A 149 0.07 6.09 14.01
N SER A 150 -0.92 6.35 14.87
CA SER A 150 -1.22 5.50 16.03
C SER A 150 -2.21 4.37 15.70
N LEU A 151 -3.07 4.56 14.69
CA LEU A 151 -4.09 3.60 14.29
C LEU A 151 -3.60 2.64 13.21
N TYR A 152 -2.73 3.11 12.32
CA TYR A 152 -2.28 2.40 11.15
C TYR A 152 -0.76 2.43 11.05
N ASP A 153 -0.20 1.31 10.58
CA ASP A 153 1.20 1.27 10.18
C ASP A 153 1.34 1.96 8.81
N MET A 154 1.84 3.19 8.84
CA MET A 154 2.00 4.03 7.66
C MET A 154 3.03 3.48 6.67
N ASP A 155 4.05 2.80 7.17
CA ASP A 155 5.06 2.16 6.31
C ASP A 155 4.41 1.01 5.54
N LEU A 156 3.65 0.16 6.24
CA LEU A 156 2.97 -0.99 5.65
C LEU A 156 1.92 -0.58 4.61
N ILE A 157 1.13 0.47 4.89
CA ILE A 157 0.20 1.02 3.89
C ILE A 157 0.99 1.53 2.67
N SER A 158 2.12 2.20 2.90
CA SER A 158 2.97 2.78 1.87
C SER A 158 3.64 1.76 0.95
N GLU A 159 3.68 0.49 1.33
CA GLU A 159 4.08 -0.62 0.45
C GLU A 159 3.10 -0.83 -0.71
N THR A 160 1.80 -0.55 -0.49
CA THR A 160 0.74 -0.72 -1.50
C THR A 160 0.34 0.61 -2.15
N VAL A 161 0.03 1.62 -1.34
CA VAL A 161 -0.41 2.94 -1.81
C VAL A 161 0.52 3.98 -1.18
N PRO A 162 1.27 4.79 -1.94
CA PRO A 162 2.14 5.80 -1.35
C PRO A 162 1.30 6.80 -0.54
N VAL A 163 1.65 7.02 0.73
CA VAL A 163 0.91 7.93 1.61
C VAL A 163 1.84 8.94 2.26
N ILE A 164 1.35 10.18 2.39
CA ILE A 164 1.88 11.18 3.31
C ILE A 164 0.74 11.70 4.20
N LEU A 165 1.06 12.17 5.40
CA LEU A 165 0.08 12.80 6.28
C LEU A 165 -0.09 14.29 5.97
N ASP A 166 -1.30 14.81 6.13
CA ASP A 166 -1.65 16.22 5.91
C ASP A 166 -1.05 17.21 6.95
N ASN A 167 -0.30 16.72 7.93
CA ASN A 167 0.49 17.51 8.88
C ASN A 167 2.01 17.37 8.66
N SER A 168 2.43 16.64 7.62
CA SER A 168 3.84 16.40 7.31
C SER A 168 4.51 17.63 6.67
N LYS A 169 5.84 17.70 6.78
CA LYS A 169 6.64 18.71 6.07
C LYS A 169 6.52 18.59 4.56
N ASP A 170 6.39 17.37 4.05
CA ASP A 170 6.28 17.08 2.63
C ASP A 170 4.97 17.65 2.08
N TRP A 171 3.87 17.51 2.80
CA TRP A 171 2.60 18.12 2.42
C TRP A 171 2.68 19.65 2.32
N TYR A 172 3.36 20.30 3.27
CA TYR A 172 3.57 21.76 3.20
C TYR A 172 4.35 22.17 1.94
N GLN A 173 5.36 21.39 1.54
CA GLN A 173 6.11 21.63 0.30
C GLN A 173 5.25 21.42 -0.94
N VAL A 174 4.40 20.38 -0.96
CA VAL A 174 3.44 20.12 -2.04
C VAL A 174 2.48 21.30 -2.19
N LEU A 175 1.88 21.78 -1.10
CA LEU A 175 0.99 22.94 -1.11
C LEU A 175 1.70 24.21 -1.61
N SER A 176 2.91 24.48 -1.11
CA SER A 176 3.69 25.64 -1.55
C SER A 176 3.99 25.57 -3.06
N THR A 177 4.33 24.38 -3.56
CA THR A 177 4.64 24.17 -4.97
C THR A 177 3.39 24.25 -5.84
N SER A 178 2.28 23.66 -5.42
CA SER A 178 1.02 23.71 -6.15
C SER A 178 0.49 25.13 -6.27
N MET A 179 0.60 25.94 -5.21
CA MET A 179 0.24 27.36 -5.23
C MET A 179 1.12 28.16 -6.21
N LYS A 180 2.43 27.91 -6.25
CA LYS A 180 3.35 28.56 -7.21
C LYS A 180 3.02 28.22 -8.66
N LEU A 181 2.51 27.01 -8.93
CA LEU A 181 2.12 26.55 -10.26
C LEU A 181 0.72 27.03 -10.68
N GLY A 182 -0.07 27.61 -9.77
CA GLY A 182 -1.40 28.16 -10.03
C GLY A 182 -2.36 27.12 -10.61
N ALA A 183 -3.08 27.48 -11.67
CA ALA A 183 -4.04 26.59 -12.35
C ALA A 183 -3.43 25.31 -12.94
N ARG A 184 -2.10 25.26 -13.13
CA ARG A 184 -1.38 24.05 -13.56
C ARG A 184 -0.92 23.18 -12.39
N GLY A 185 -1.00 23.69 -11.17
CA GLY A 185 -0.52 23.04 -9.95
C GLY A 185 -1.61 22.30 -9.19
N VAL A 186 -2.81 22.87 -9.12
CA VAL A 186 -3.91 22.32 -8.33
C VAL A 186 -5.25 22.55 -8.99
N ALA A 187 -6.14 21.56 -8.89
CA ALA A 187 -7.56 21.75 -9.15
C ALA A 187 -8.38 21.18 -7.99
N HIS A 188 -9.42 21.92 -7.63
CA HIS A 188 -10.51 21.40 -6.82
C HIS A 188 -11.49 20.65 -7.74
N VAL A 189 -11.86 19.43 -7.38
CA VAL A 189 -12.75 18.59 -8.19
C VAL A 189 -13.89 18.02 -7.35
N GLU A 190 -15.11 18.17 -7.87
CA GLU A 190 -16.35 17.70 -7.27
C GLU A 190 -17.20 17.07 -8.38
N GLY A 191 -17.80 15.90 -8.12
CA GLY A 191 -18.65 15.21 -9.10
C GLY A 191 -17.94 14.64 -10.33
N ILE A 192 -16.60 14.75 -10.43
CA ILE A 192 -15.81 14.21 -11.55
C ILE A 192 -15.51 12.72 -11.33
N SER A 193 -15.63 11.89 -12.36
CA SER A 193 -15.33 10.46 -12.27
C SER A 193 -13.84 10.21 -12.15
N ARG A 194 -13.44 9.13 -11.47
CA ARG A 194 -12.02 8.74 -11.37
C ARG A 194 -11.39 8.45 -12.75
N VAL A 195 -12.18 8.01 -13.72
CA VAL A 195 -11.75 7.78 -15.11
C VAL A 195 -11.38 9.11 -15.77
N ASP A 196 -12.24 10.12 -15.66
CA ASP A 196 -11.96 11.45 -16.18
C ASP A 196 -10.73 12.09 -15.52
N LEU A 197 -10.56 11.91 -14.20
CA LEU A 197 -9.37 12.37 -13.48
C LEU A 197 -8.07 11.71 -13.99
N LYS A 198 -8.16 10.49 -14.51
CA LYS A 198 -7.03 9.72 -15.04
C LYS A 198 -6.73 10.04 -16.50
N GLU A 199 -7.75 10.15 -17.33
CA GLU A 199 -7.61 10.23 -18.78
C GLU A 199 -7.56 11.67 -19.30
N ASN A 200 -8.26 12.61 -18.65
CA ASN A 200 -8.26 14.00 -19.06
C ASN A 200 -6.95 14.70 -18.65
N SER A 201 -6.19 15.17 -19.64
CA SER A 201 -4.91 15.86 -19.44
C SER A 201 -5.00 17.12 -18.59
N HIS A 202 -6.18 17.73 -18.49
CA HIS A 202 -6.45 18.85 -17.58
C HIS A 202 -6.25 18.46 -16.11
N TYR A 203 -6.61 17.23 -15.73
CA TYR A 203 -6.49 16.74 -14.35
C TYR A 203 -5.28 15.84 -14.16
N SER A 204 -5.04 14.93 -15.11
CA SER A 204 -4.02 13.89 -14.98
C SER A 204 -2.61 14.46 -14.88
N ASN A 205 -2.35 15.67 -15.40
CA ASN A 205 -1.06 16.35 -15.32
C ASN A 205 -0.88 17.26 -14.10
N LEU A 206 -1.93 17.51 -13.32
CA LEU A 206 -1.83 18.36 -12.14
C LEU A 206 -0.96 17.72 -11.07
N LEU A 207 -0.16 18.55 -10.40
CA LEU A 207 0.59 18.15 -9.22
C LEU A 207 -0.36 17.69 -8.12
N LEU A 208 -1.43 18.44 -7.85
CA LEU A 208 -2.39 18.16 -6.78
C LEU A 208 -3.82 18.11 -7.30
N ILE A 209 -4.52 17.01 -7.05
CA ILE A 209 -5.98 16.94 -7.16
C ILE A 209 -6.55 17.08 -5.75
N ASN A 210 -7.29 18.17 -5.51
CA ASN A 210 -8.04 18.38 -4.28
C ASN A 210 -9.48 17.93 -4.51
N ARG A 211 -9.79 16.70 -4.12
CA ARG A 211 -11.07 16.06 -4.38
C ARG A 211 -12.00 16.21 -3.18
N THR A 212 -13.22 16.64 -3.45
CA THR A 212 -14.31 16.61 -2.48
C THR A 212 -14.76 15.17 -2.29
N ALA A 213 -14.75 14.67 -1.06
CA ALA A 213 -15.42 13.42 -0.71
C ALA A 213 -16.89 13.50 -1.12
N SER A 214 -17.47 12.43 -1.66
CA SER A 214 -18.87 12.46 -2.06
C SER A 214 -19.75 12.78 -0.84
N PRO A 215 -20.74 13.69 -0.96
CA PRO A 215 -21.58 14.05 0.16
C PRO A 215 -22.33 12.83 0.67
N LEU A 216 -22.48 12.76 1.99
CA LEU A 216 -23.21 11.70 2.67
C LEU A 216 -24.69 12.01 2.49
N SER A 217 -25.40 11.10 1.82
CA SER A 217 -26.80 11.25 1.43
C SER A 217 -27.73 11.26 2.64
#